data_AF-A0A354ZI10-F1
#
_entry.id   AF-A0A354ZI10-F1
#
_cell.length_a   1.000
_cell.length_b   1.000
_cell.length_c   1.000
_cell.angle_alpha   90.00
_cell.angle_beta   90.00
_cell.angle_gamma   90.00
#
_symmetry.space_group_name_H-M   'P 1'
#
loop_
_entity.id
_entity.type
_entity.pdbx_description
1 polymer ?
#
loop_
_entity_poly.entity_id
_entity_poly.type
_entity_poly.pdbx_seq_one_letter_code
_entity_poly.pdbx_strand_id
1 'polypeptide(L)'
;MQFPPCPGGTIYIIRAGDTLYSIAARFGTTVNAIMAANPGINPLNLIIGQPICIPVPGPTPVPCPGFIYTVQPGDTFYLIALRYGTTVDAMIRANPGVDPNRLFVGQRICVPVAPVPPVTPRTCVLMLSPRVSTSNAGGVLWLRTDQFGTTQI
;
A
#
# COMPACT_ATOMS: atom_id res chain seq x y z
N MET A 1 31.24 -31.53 -11.72
CA MET A 1 30.75 -30.19 -12.14
C MET A 1 30.36 -29.44 -10.88
N GLN A 2 30.93 -28.26 -10.63
CA GLN A 2 30.60 -27.42 -9.48
C GLN A 2 29.55 -26.39 -9.92
N PHE A 3 28.38 -26.39 -9.29
CA PHE A 3 27.35 -25.37 -9.54
C PHE A 3 27.69 -24.08 -8.78
N PRO A 4 27.47 -22.89 -9.35
CA PRO A 4 27.61 -21.65 -8.60
C PRO A 4 26.54 -21.60 -7.50
N PRO A 5 26.83 -20.97 -6.34
CA PRO A 5 25.78 -20.65 -5.37
C PRO A 5 24.76 -19.70 -6.03
N CYS A 6 23.47 -19.91 -5.79
CA CYS A 6 22.41 -19.05 -6.32
C CYS A 6 21.33 -18.71 -5.28
N PRO A 7 21.66 -17.89 -4.26
CA PRO A 7 20.69 -17.47 -3.25
C PRO A 7 19.60 -16.59 -3.89
N GLY A 8 18.33 -16.90 -3.63
CA GLY A 8 17.21 -16.14 -4.20
C GLY A 8 17.07 -16.26 -5.72
N GLY A 9 17.66 -17.29 -6.32
CA GLY A 9 17.64 -17.53 -7.75
C GLY A 9 17.39 -19.00 -8.09
N THR A 10 17.59 -19.34 -9.37
CA THR A 10 17.58 -20.72 -9.86
C THR A 10 18.79 -20.98 -10.74
N ILE A 11 19.27 -22.23 -10.77
CA ILE A 11 20.36 -22.62 -11.66
C ILE A 11 19.78 -22.94 -13.04
N TYR A 12 20.35 -22.31 -14.06
CA TYR A 12 20.02 -22.55 -15.45
C TYR A 12 21.24 -23.06 -16.22
N ILE A 13 21.04 -24.07 -17.07
CA ILE A 13 22.07 -24.59 -17.96
C ILE A 13 21.88 -23.95 -19.33
N ILE A 14 22.90 -23.20 -19.78
CA ILE A 14 22.88 -22.53 -21.09
C ILE A 14 22.68 -23.56 -22.21
N ARG A 15 21.76 -23.26 -23.13
CA ARG A 15 21.40 -24.07 -24.30
C ARG A 15 21.86 -23.40 -25.59
N ALA A 16 21.91 -24.18 -26.66
CA ALA A 16 22.20 -23.65 -27.99
C ALA A 16 21.17 -22.58 -28.38
N GLY A 17 21.64 -21.43 -28.84
CA GLY A 17 20.80 -20.28 -29.23
C GLY A 17 20.40 -19.35 -28.09
N ASP A 18 20.77 -19.65 -26.84
CA ASP A 18 20.52 -18.74 -25.73
C ASP A 18 21.33 -17.44 -25.87
N THR A 19 20.68 -16.34 -25.51
CA THR A 19 21.32 -15.06 -25.21
C THR A 19 20.95 -14.66 -23.78
N LEU A 20 21.78 -13.86 -23.11
CA LEU A 20 21.42 -13.35 -21.78
C LEU A 20 20.10 -12.56 -21.81
N TYR A 21 19.80 -11.90 -22.93
CA TYR A 21 18.52 -11.23 -23.15
C TYR A 21 17.34 -12.19 -23.14
N SER A 22 17.38 -13.26 -23.94
CA SER A 22 16.32 -14.27 -23.99
C SER A 22 16.13 -15.01 -22.66
N ILE A 23 17.22 -15.27 -21.94
CA ILE A 23 17.19 -15.88 -20.61
C ILE A 23 16.55 -14.90 -19.61
N ALA A 24 16.98 -13.65 -19.59
CA ALA A 24 16.43 -12.63 -18.69
C ALA A 24 14.91 -12.47 -18.88
N ALA A 25 14.46 -12.38 -20.12
CA ALA A 25 13.04 -12.29 -20.46
C ALA A 25 12.25 -13.51 -19.98
N ARG A 26 12.80 -14.72 -20.19
CA ARG A 26 12.16 -15.98 -19.75
C ARG A 26 11.97 -16.06 -18.24
N PHE A 27 12.92 -15.57 -17.47
CA PHE A 27 12.92 -15.68 -16.01
C PHE A 27 12.40 -14.42 -15.30
N GLY A 28 11.96 -13.39 -16.04
CA GLY A 28 11.46 -12.15 -15.44
C GLY A 28 12.55 -11.39 -14.67
N THR A 29 13.78 -11.39 -15.16
CA THR A 29 14.92 -10.67 -14.57
C THR A 29 15.59 -9.76 -15.59
N THR A 30 16.75 -9.18 -15.28
CA THR A 30 17.50 -8.32 -16.20
C THR A 30 18.84 -8.94 -16.56
N VAL A 31 19.37 -8.59 -17.74
CA VAL A 31 20.73 -8.98 -18.16
C VAL A 31 21.76 -8.54 -17.12
N ASN A 32 21.64 -7.31 -16.60
CA ASN A 32 22.52 -6.78 -15.58
C ASN A 32 22.47 -7.61 -14.28
N ALA A 33 21.28 -8.03 -13.84
CA ALA A 33 21.16 -8.89 -12.67
C ALA A 33 21.82 -10.25 -12.89
N ILE A 34 21.64 -10.86 -14.07
CA ILE A 34 22.32 -12.11 -14.42
C ILE A 34 23.84 -11.91 -14.42
N MET A 35 24.36 -10.85 -15.04
CA MET A 35 25.80 -10.59 -15.06
C MET A 35 26.37 -10.34 -13.65
N ALA A 36 25.65 -9.61 -12.81
CA ALA A 36 26.05 -9.38 -11.42
C ALA A 36 26.08 -10.67 -10.58
N ALA A 37 25.12 -11.59 -10.81
CA ALA A 37 25.05 -12.88 -10.13
C ALA A 37 26.09 -13.90 -10.62
N ASN A 38 26.70 -13.67 -11.79
CA ASN A 38 27.67 -14.58 -12.40
C ASN A 38 28.98 -13.85 -12.74
N PRO A 39 29.84 -13.57 -11.74
CA PRO A 39 31.13 -12.93 -11.98
C PRO A 39 31.95 -13.69 -13.03
N GLY A 40 32.43 -12.96 -14.04
CA GLY A 40 33.24 -13.54 -15.13
C GLY A 40 32.44 -14.10 -16.31
N ILE A 41 31.11 -14.05 -16.30
CA ILE A 41 30.33 -14.41 -17.49
C ILE A 41 30.62 -13.44 -18.65
N ASN A 42 30.86 -13.98 -19.85
CA ASN A 42 31.02 -13.17 -21.06
C ASN A 42 29.69 -13.16 -21.85
N PRO A 43 28.97 -12.03 -21.93
CA PRO A 43 27.69 -11.95 -22.63
C PRO A 43 27.81 -12.17 -24.14
N LEU A 44 28.99 -11.97 -24.72
CA LEU A 44 29.26 -12.16 -26.15
C LEU A 44 29.70 -13.59 -26.49
N ASN A 45 29.98 -14.42 -25.48
CA ASN A 45 30.46 -15.79 -25.68
C ASN A 45 29.93 -16.72 -24.57
N LEU A 46 28.64 -17.05 -24.67
CA LEU A 46 27.99 -17.98 -23.75
C LEU A 46 28.36 -19.44 -24.09
N ILE A 47 28.74 -20.21 -23.07
CA ILE A 47 29.16 -21.60 -23.23
C ILE A 47 27.96 -22.52 -23.03
N ILE A 48 27.60 -23.28 -24.06
CA ILE A 48 26.54 -24.29 -23.98
C ILE A 48 26.91 -25.33 -22.90
N GLY A 49 25.96 -25.66 -22.03
CA GLY A 49 26.16 -26.57 -20.91
C GLY A 49 26.72 -25.91 -19.64
N GLN A 50 27.11 -24.63 -19.68
CA GLN A 50 27.56 -23.91 -18.49
C GLN A 50 26.37 -23.65 -17.54
N PRO A 51 26.47 -24.04 -16.26
CA PRO A 51 25.51 -23.63 -15.25
C PRO A 51 25.73 -22.17 -14.86
N ILE A 52 24.66 -21.38 -14.86
CA ILE A 52 24.65 -20.00 -14.40
C ILE A 52 23.54 -19.81 -13.35
N CYS A 53 23.76 -18.91 -12.41
CA CYS A 53 22.75 -18.45 -11.48
C CYS A 53 21.82 -17.44 -12.17
N ILE A 54 20.53 -17.72 -12.20
CA ILE A 54 19.53 -16.75 -12.64
C ILE A 54 18.88 -16.16 -11.40
N PRO A 55 19.19 -14.90 -11.04
CA PRO A 55 18.48 -14.24 -9.97
C PRO A 55 17.06 -13.97 -10.45
N VAL A 56 16.09 -14.65 -9.85
CA VAL A 56 14.69 -14.30 -10.02
C VAL A 56 14.39 -13.27 -8.95
N PRO A 57 13.92 -12.05 -9.31
CA PRO A 57 13.40 -11.15 -8.30
C PRO A 57 12.33 -11.92 -7.53
N GLY A 58 12.56 -12.16 -6.24
CA GLY A 58 11.47 -12.53 -5.36
C GLY A 58 10.38 -11.45 -5.47
N PRO A 59 9.14 -11.74 -5.06
CA PRO A 59 8.14 -10.70 -4.88
C PRO A 59 8.82 -9.56 -4.12
N THR A 60 8.98 -8.40 -4.76
CA THR A 60 9.50 -7.23 -4.07
C THR A 60 8.56 -7.05 -2.88
N PRO A 61 9.07 -7.00 -1.63
CA PRO A 61 8.21 -6.77 -0.49
C PRO A 61 7.47 -5.47 -0.76
N VAL A 62 6.18 -5.55 -1.09
CA VAL A 62 5.37 -4.36 -1.32
C VAL A 62 5.40 -3.63 0.01
N PRO A 63 5.99 -2.43 0.09
CA PRO A 63 6.05 -1.70 1.34
C PRO A 63 4.60 -1.52 1.82
N CYS A 64 4.33 -1.84 3.08
CA CYS A 64 2.99 -1.68 3.61
C CYS A 64 2.57 -0.21 3.46
N PRO A 65 1.49 0.11 2.71
CA PRO A 65 1.05 1.49 2.51
C PRO A 65 0.26 1.97 3.74
N GLY A 66 0.92 1.92 4.89
CA GLY A 66 0.37 2.12 6.22
C GLY A 66 1.34 1.63 7.27
N PHE A 67 0.91 0.74 8.17
CA PHE A 67 1.75 0.23 9.23
C PHE A 67 1.54 -1.27 9.47
N ILE A 68 2.52 -1.91 10.12
CA ILE A 68 2.41 -3.32 10.51
C ILE A 68 1.70 -3.42 11.85
N TYR A 69 0.63 -4.22 11.87
CA TYR A 69 -0.17 -4.51 13.05
C TYR A 69 0.03 -5.97 13.49
N THR A 70 0.07 -6.19 14.79
CA THR A 70 0.13 -7.53 15.39
C THR A 70 -1.26 -7.91 15.87
N VAL A 71 -1.83 -8.94 15.26
CA VAL A 71 -3.17 -9.47 15.56
C VAL A 71 -3.30 -9.82 17.04
N GLN A 72 -4.39 -9.38 17.65
CA GLN A 72 -4.78 -9.60 19.03
C GLN A 72 -5.92 -10.62 19.14
N PRO A 73 -6.19 -11.17 20.34
CA PRO A 73 -7.33 -12.07 20.54
C PRO A 73 -8.66 -11.41 20.15
N GLY A 74 -9.45 -12.11 19.34
CA GLY A 74 -10.77 -11.64 18.87
C GLY A 74 -10.74 -10.75 17.62
N ASP A 75 -9.55 -10.43 17.09
CA ASP A 75 -9.45 -9.65 15.87
C ASP A 75 -10.00 -10.35 14.63
N THR A 76 -10.60 -9.55 13.76
CA THR A 76 -10.95 -9.92 12.39
C THR A 76 -10.49 -8.79 11.46
N PHE A 77 -10.32 -9.07 10.17
CA PHE A 77 -10.06 -7.99 9.21
C PHE A 77 -11.15 -6.92 9.22
N TYR A 78 -12.41 -7.30 9.49
CA TYR A 78 -13.51 -6.35 9.62
C TYR A 78 -13.30 -5.36 10.78
N LEU A 79 -13.04 -5.87 11.99
CA LEU A 79 -12.86 -5.02 13.17
C LEU A 79 -11.60 -4.15 13.06
N ILE A 80 -10.51 -4.69 12.51
CA ILE A 80 -9.28 -3.94 12.29
C ILE A 80 -9.50 -2.84 11.24
N ALA A 81 -10.14 -3.18 10.11
CA ALA A 81 -10.42 -2.21 9.06
C ALA A 81 -11.28 -1.05 9.57
N LEU A 82 -12.34 -1.36 10.32
CA LEU A 82 -13.20 -0.36 10.95
C LEU A 82 -12.43 0.54 11.92
N ARG A 83 -11.56 -0.05 12.75
CA ARG A 83 -10.75 0.69 13.74
C ARG A 83 -9.81 1.71 13.10
N TYR A 84 -9.21 1.36 11.97
CA TYR A 84 -8.18 2.18 11.33
C TYR A 84 -8.67 2.95 10.09
N GLY A 85 -9.97 2.96 9.83
CA GLY A 85 -10.55 3.72 8.72
C GLY A 85 -10.10 3.22 7.34
N THR A 86 -10.00 1.89 7.18
CA THR A 86 -9.70 1.23 5.90
C THR A 86 -10.81 0.24 5.53
N THR A 87 -10.65 -0.53 4.46
CA THR A 87 -11.63 -1.53 4.02
C THR A 87 -11.06 -2.94 4.12
N VAL A 88 -11.94 -3.93 4.32
CA VAL A 88 -11.55 -5.34 4.29
C VAL A 88 -10.90 -5.71 2.96
N ASP A 89 -11.42 -5.19 1.84
CA ASP A 89 -10.82 -5.40 0.52
C ASP A 89 -9.38 -4.85 0.43
N ALA A 90 -9.13 -3.66 0.97
CA ALA A 90 -7.77 -3.11 1.02
C ALA A 90 -6.85 -3.96 1.91
N MET A 91 -7.35 -4.45 3.05
CA MET A 91 -6.63 -5.39 3.93
C MET A 91 -6.26 -6.67 3.19
N ILE A 92 -7.19 -7.29 2.45
CA ILE A 92 -6.93 -8.52 1.68
C ILE A 92 -5.84 -8.28 0.63
N ARG A 93 -5.95 -7.19 -0.13
CA ARG A 93 -4.96 -6.84 -1.17
C ARG A 93 -3.57 -6.54 -0.60
N ALA A 94 -3.51 -5.91 0.58
CA ALA A 94 -2.25 -5.58 1.24
C ALA A 94 -1.57 -6.78 1.92
N ASN A 95 -2.26 -7.91 2.08
CA ASN A 95 -1.77 -9.09 2.79
C ASN A 95 -1.87 -10.36 1.93
N PRO A 96 -1.16 -10.43 0.79
CA PRO A 96 -1.18 -11.63 -0.04
C PRO A 96 -0.69 -12.85 0.74
N GLY A 97 -1.47 -13.94 0.68
CA GLY A 97 -1.18 -15.19 1.40
C GLY A 97 -1.72 -15.26 2.83
N VAL A 98 -2.39 -14.22 3.32
CA VAL A 98 -3.14 -14.27 4.60
C VAL A 98 -4.58 -14.67 4.34
N ASP A 99 -5.07 -15.69 5.05
CA ASP A 99 -6.49 -16.05 5.05
C ASP A 99 -7.29 -15.05 5.92
N PRO A 100 -8.21 -14.26 5.34
CA PRO A 100 -8.98 -13.25 6.07
C PRO A 100 -9.87 -13.83 7.17
N ASN A 101 -10.25 -15.11 7.05
CA ASN A 101 -11.12 -15.80 8.00
C ASN A 101 -10.34 -16.53 9.10
N ARG A 102 -9.00 -16.54 9.01
CA ARG A 102 -8.14 -17.31 9.90
C ARG A 102 -6.91 -16.53 10.31
N LEU A 103 -7.13 -15.49 11.11
CA LEU A 103 -6.05 -14.72 11.72
C LEU A 103 -5.54 -15.41 12.98
N PHE A 104 -4.22 -15.37 13.19
CA PHE A 104 -3.57 -15.93 14.37
C PHE A 104 -3.11 -14.81 15.30
N VAL A 105 -3.32 -14.96 16.61
CA VAL A 105 -2.77 -14.02 17.60
C VAL A 105 -1.25 -13.97 17.46
N GLY A 106 -0.69 -12.76 17.43
CA GLY A 106 0.74 -12.53 17.18
C GLY A 106 1.13 -12.45 15.70
N GLN A 107 0.21 -12.75 14.77
CA GLN A 107 0.46 -12.60 13.35
C GLN A 107 0.67 -11.12 12.98
N ARG A 108 1.71 -10.83 12.22
CA ARG A 108 1.99 -9.50 11.69
C ARG A 108 1.33 -9.34 10.33
N ILE A 109 0.46 -8.34 10.21
CA ILE A 109 -0.25 -7.99 8.98
C ILE A 109 -0.02 -6.52 8.64
N CYS A 110 -0.10 -6.17 7.36
CA CYS A 110 -0.15 -4.80 6.91
C CYS A 110 -1.57 -4.23 7.10
N VAL A 111 -1.68 -3.07 7.72
CA VAL A 111 -2.91 -2.27 7.76
C VAL A 111 -2.72 -1.08 6.83
N PRO A 112 -3.32 -1.08 5.62
CA PRO A 112 -3.21 0.02 4.70
C PRO A 112 -4.07 1.19 5.20
N VAL A 113 -3.47 2.35 5.36
CA VAL A 113 -4.18 3.59 5.66
C VAL A 113 -3.95 4.54 4.50
N ALA A 114 -5.03 5.00 3.87
CA ALA A 114 -4.91 6.03 2.85
C ALA A 114 -4.27 7.27 3.50
N PRO A 115 -3.37 7.99 2.80
CA PRO A 115 -2.95 9.31 3.27
C PRO A 115 -4.20 10.16 3.45
N VAL A 116 -4.47 10.60 4.69
CA VAL A 116 -5.57 11.53 4.93
C VAL A 116 -5.23 12.78 4.12
N PRO A 117 -6.07 13.20 3.16
CA PRO A 117 -5.82 14.44 2.45
C PRO A 117 -5.72 15.55 3.50
N PRO A 118 -4.78 16.51 3.36
CA PRO A 118 -4.62 17.57 4.33
C PRO A 118 -5.98 18.24 4.54
N VAL A 119 -6.49 18.16 5.77
CA VAL A 119 -7.74 18.83 6.15
C VAL A 119 -7.53 20.32 5.91
N THR A 120 -8.23 20.88 4.93
CA THR A 120 -8.32 22.34 4.82
C THR A 120 -9.12 22.81 6.04
N PRO A 121 -8.51 23.60 6.94
CA PRO A 121 -9.28 24.16 8.05
C PRO A 121 -10.42 24.97 7.46
N ARG A 122 -11.66 24.61 7.80
CA ARG A 122 -12.80 25.47 7.51
C ARG A 122 -12.62 26.70 8.39
N THR A 123 -12.12 27.79 7.81
CA THR A 123 -12.12 29.09 8.48
C THR A 123 -13.58 29.41 8.77
N CYS A 124 -13.98 29.30 10.03
CA CYS A 124 -15.26 29.81 10.49
C CYS A 124 -15.13 31.34 10.45
N VAL A 125 -15.40 31.94 9.28
CA VAL A 125 -15.50 33.39 9.18
C VAL A 125 -16.73 33.77 9.99
N LEU A 126 -16.49 34.27 11.20
CA LEU A 126 -17.50 34.94 11.99
C LEU A 126 -17.90 36.17 11.17
N MET A 127 -18.95 36.07 10.36
CA MET A 127 -19.57 37.24 9.75
C MET A 127 -20.23 38.01 10.89
N LEU A 128 -19.43 38.85 11.56
CA LEU A 128 -19.94 39.96 12.35
C LEU A 128 -20.71 40.83 11.37
N SER A 129 -22.01 40.62 11.31
CA SER A 129 -22.92 41.54 10.65
C SER A 129 -22.76 42.90 11.36
N PRO A 130 -22.43 44.00 10.68
CA PRO A 130 -22.44 45.30 11.33
C PRO A 130 -23.90 45.65 11.64
N ARG A 131 -24.35 45.42 12.89
CA ARG A 131 -25.55 46.07 13.39
C ARG A 131 -25.22 47.54 13.62
N VAL A 132 -25.65 48.38 12.69
CA VAL A 132 -26.05 49.74 13.05
C VAL A 132 -27.57 49.81 12.90
N SER A 133 -28.27 49.84 14.03
CA SER A 133 -29.63 50.37 14.10
C SER A 133 -29.68 51.23 15.34
N THR A 134 -29.43 52.52 15.16
CA THR A 134 -29.90 53.52 16.12
C THR A 134 -31.39 53.70 15.86
N SER A 135 -32.21 53.10 16.73
CA SER A 135 -33.64 53.39 16.80
C SER A 135 -33.83 54.74 17.52
N ASN A 136 -34.52 55.67 16.88
CA ASN A 136 -35.27 56.72 17.57
C ASN A 136 -36.54 57.02 16.77
N ALA A 137 -37.59 56.24 17.03
CA ALA A 137 -38.99 56.63 17.03
C ALA A 137 -39.85 55.38 17.29
N GLY A 138 -40.92 55.55 18.06
CA GLY A 138 -41.68 54.48 18.70
C GLY A 138 -42.21 53.37 17.78
N GLY A 139 -42.43 52.21 18.39
CA GLY A 139 -43.51 51.32 17.96
C GLY A 139 -43.14 49.86 17.74
N VAL A 140 -43.82 49.03 18.54
CA VAL A 140 -44.31 47.68 18.24
C VAL A 140 -43.31 46.51 18.33
N LEU A 141 -43.63 45.66 19.31
CA LEU A 141 -43.19 44.30 19.58
C LEU A 141 -43.27 43.41 18.32
N TRP A 142 -42.14 42.80 17.94
CA TRP A 142 -42.12 41.61 17.10
C TRP A 142 -41.15 40.59 17.68
N LEU A 143 -41.68 39.44 18.11
CA LEU A 143 -40.93 38.23 18.42
C LEU A 143 -40.17 37.82 17.15
N ARG A 144 -38.84 37.65 17.22
CA ARG A 144 -38.11 36.99 16.13
C ARG A 144 -37.87 35.54 16.50
N THR A 145 -38.47 34.67 15.67
CA THR A 145 -38.24 33.24 15.57
C THR A 145 -36.78 32.96 15.25
N ASP A 146 -36.17 32.02 15.95
CA ASP A 146 -34.89 31.43 15.61
C ASP A 146 -35.01 30.49 14.40
N GLN A 147 -33.92 30.35 13.64
CA GLN A 147 -33.86 29.55 12.41
C GLN A 147 -33.71 28.03 12.66
N PHE A 148 -33.94 27.56 13.87
CA PHE A 148 -33.99 26.13 14.13
C PHE A 148 -35.44 25.67 13.93
N GLY A 149 -35.79 25.53 12.66
CA GLY A 149 -36.97 24.77 12.26
C GLY A 149 -36.83 23.32 12.69
N THR A 150 -37.15 23.02 13.95
CA THR A 150 -37.52 21.70 14.43
C THR A 150 -38.49 21.84 15.60
N THR A 151 -39.77 21.68 15.28
CA THR A 151 -40.77 21.17 16.21
C THR A 151 -40.36 19.74 16.60
N GLN A 152 -40.20 19.48 17.89
CA GLN A 152 -40.35 18.15 18.47
C GLN A 152 -41.05 18.34 19.83
N ILE A 153 -42.15 17.60 19.99
CA ILE A 153 -43.09 17.51 21.11
C ILE A 153 -42.45 17.52 22.51
#